data_AF-A0A374WPH8-F1
#
_entry.id   AF-A0A374WPH8-F1
#
_cell.length_a   1.000
_cell.length_b   1.000
_cell.length_c   1.000
_cell.angle_alpha   90.00
_cell.angle_beta   90.00
_cell.angle_gamma   90.00
#
_symmetry.space_group_name_H-M   'P 1'
#
loop_
_entity.id
_entity.type
_entity.pdbx_description
1 polymer ?
#
loop_
_entity_poly.entity_id
_entity_poly.type
_entity_poly.pdbx_seq_one_letter_code
_entity_poly.pdbx_strand_id
1 'polypeptide(L)'
;MENWRFIEENPDYMISDHGRVLSFKGRSKLILCAKIMGTGYETVILPNKGVCIEYKIHRLVAKAFIPNPEQLPQINHLDGNTMNNHVSNLEWCDAYTNMMHAIRTGLRRTGVGSHQTPFAVTDATGKVLRAYPSMKEMVREERLKPAHRNWLILQLKHPDRVKQHALRVQHHRGDAFIMVQTRPDLITVLNRPTIPNQTTTPPMDAPFSPVLHSVTKQYYRQLSKEEAIAFGVISPAVCKQERRILP
;
A
#
# COMPACT_ATOMS: atom_id res chain seq x y z
N MET A 1 14.87 -5.44 -21.73
CA MET A 1 15.91 -6.08 -20.91
C MET A 1 16.02 -5.26 -19.63
N GLU A 2 16.15 -5.89 -18.47
CA GLU A 2 16.16 -5.17 -17.20
C GLU A 2 17.59 -4.77 -16.81
N ASN A 3 17.76 -3.51 -16.42
CA ASN A 3 19.07 -2.98 -16.06
C ASN A 3 19.26 -3.01 -14.54
N TRP A 4 20.44 -3.41 -14.10
CA TRP A 4 20.79 -3.54 -12.67
C TRP A 4 22.00 -2.68 -12.33
N ARG A 5 21.95 -1.98 -11.20
CA ARG A 5 23.06 -1.18 -10.66
C ARG A 5 23.25 -1.47 -9.17
N PHE A 6 24.49 -1.36 -8.69
CA PHE A 6 24.78 -1.50 -7.26
C PHE A 6 24.17 -0.33 -6.48
N ILE A 7 23.69 -0.61 -5.26
CA ILE A 7 23.29 0.43 -4.32
C ILE A 7 24.57 1.01 -3.72
N GLU A 8 24.86 2.28 -3.99
CA GLU A 8 26.12 2.93 -3.60
C GLU A 8 26.38 2.85 -2.09
N GLU A 9 25.34 3.04 -1.28
CA GLU A 9 25.46 3.00 0.19
C GLU A 9 25.59 1.58 0.75
N ASN A 10 25.30 0.55 -0.05
CA ASN A 10 25.34 -0.85 0.35
C ASN A 10 25.60 -1.77 -0.86
N PRO A 11 26.87 -1.92 -1.29
CA PRO A 11 27.25 -2.66 -2.51
C PRO A 11 26.95 -4.17 -2.47
N ASP A 12 26.54 -4.71 -1.33
CA ASP A 12 26.08 -6.11 -1.20
C ASP A 12 24.70 -6.35 -1.87
N TYR A 13 24.11 -5.30 -2.45
CA TYR A 13 22.80 -5.33 -3.09
C TYR A 13 22.81 -4.55 -4.40
N MET A 14 21.97 -4.99 -5.33
CA MET A 14 21.67 -4.26 -6.56
C MET A 14 20.19 -3.87 -6.61
N ILE A 15 19.91 -2.77 -7.28
CA ILE A 15 18.58 -2.28 -7.61
C ILE A 15 18.41 -2.31 -9.12
N SER A 16 17.25 -2.73 -9.59
CA SER A 16 16.91 -2.69 -11.00
C SER A 16 16.10 -1.45 -11.39
N ASP A 17 16.10 -1.12 -12.68
CA ASP A 17 15.28 -0.05 -13.24
C ASP A 17 13.76 -0.31 -13.12
N HIS A 18 13.35 -1.53 -12.76
CA HIS A 18 11.97 -1.91 -12.44
C HIS A 18 11.66 -1.81 -10.92
N GLY A 19 12.64 -1.45 -10.10
CA GLY A 19 12.48 -1.37 -8.65
C GLY A 19 12.62 -2.71 -7.91
N ARG A 20 13.27 -3.71 -8.51
CA ARG A 20 13.57 -4.99 -7.84
C ARG A 20 14.92 -4.92 -7.14
N VAL A 21 15.03 -5.51 -5.96
CA VAL A 21 16.27 -5.51 -5.17
C VAL A 21 16.86 -6.91 -5.11
N LEU A 22 18.10 -7.05 -5.56
CA LEU A 22 18.84 -8.31 -5.56
C LEU A 22 19.87 -8.29 -4.43
N SER A 23 19.91 -9.35 -3.62
CA SER A 23 20.88 -9.53 -2.55
C SER A 23 21.97 -10.51 -2.93
N PHE A 24 23.21 -10.17 -2.56
CA PHE A 24 24.38 -11.05 -2.62
C PHE A 24 24.79 -11.57 -1.23
N LYS A 25 24.06 -11.20 -0.17
CA LYS A 25 24.32 -11.68 1.20
C LYS A 25 23.81 -13.10 1.36
N GLY A 26 24.60 -14.07 0.92
CA GLY A 26 24.27 -15.49 1.09
C GLY A 26 25.00 -16.38 0.09
N ARG A 27 24.62 -17.65 0.06
CA ARG A 27 25.17 -18.63 -0.89
C ARG A 27 24.61 -18.47 -2.31
N SER A 28 23.49 -17.77 -2.45
CA SER A 28 22.77 -17.58 -3.72
C SER A 28 22.27 -16.14 -3.83
N LYS A 29 22.14 -15.67 -5.08
CA LYS A 29 21.56 -14.35 -5.38
C LYS A 29 20.04 -14.45 -5.25
N LEU A 30 19.44 -13.56 -4.46
CA LEU A 30 18.01 -13.60 -4.15
C LEU A 30 17.35 -12.24 -4.40
N ILE A 31 16.21 -12.24 -5.10
CA ILE A 31 15.37 -11.05 -5.22
C ILE A 31 14.58 -10.90 -3.92
N LEU A 32 14.74 -9.75 -3.26
CA LEU A 32 14.09 -9.46 -2.00
C LEU A 32 12.62 -9.07 -2.22
N CYS A 33 11.76 -9.50 -1.31
CA CYS A 33 10.36 -9.09 -1.29
C CYS A 33 10.24 -7.67 -0.72
N ALA A 34 9.74 -6.75 -1.55
CA ALA A 34 9.32 -5.42 -1.12
C ALA A 34 8.09 -5.51 -0.18
N LYS A 35 7.97 -4.55 0.73
CA LYS A 35 6.78 -4.35 1.58
C LYS A 35 6.13 -3.02 1.22
N ILE A 36 4.81 -2.93 1.37
CA ILE A 36 4.10 -1.66 1.24
C ILE A 36 3.95 -1.01 2.61
N MET A 37 4.42 0.23 2.73
CA MET A 37 4.13 1.08 3.89
C MET A 37 2.68 1.54 3.88
N GLY A 38 2.15 1.89 5.05
CA GLY A 38 0.82 2.52 5.15
C GLY A 38 0.69 3.82 4.33
N THR A 39 1.80 4.49 4.02
CA THR A 39 1.83 5.67 3.15
C THR A 39 1.70 5.34 1.66
N GLY A 40 1.67 4.05 1.28
CA GLY A 40 1.53 3.58 -0.09
C GLY A 40 2.84 3.32 -0.83
N TYR A 41 4.00 3.63 -0.22
CA TYR A 41 5.31 3.43 -0.83
C TYR A 41 5.84 2.03 -0.58
N GLU A 42 6.53 1.47 -1.57
CA GLU A 42 7.28 0.22 -1.41
C GLU A 42 8.62 0.46 -0.71
N THR A 43 8.93 -0.38 0.30
CA THR A 43 10.19 -0.39 1.04
C THR A 43 10.83 -1.76 1.09
N VAL A 44 12.13 -1.76 1.34
CA VAL A 44 12.93 -2.95 1.63
C VAL A 44 13.80 -2.67 2.86
N ILE A 45 14.03 -3.68 3.69
CA ILE A 45 14.94 -3.57 4.84
C ILE A 45 16.24 -4.28 4.44
N LEU A 46 17.35 -3.54 4.45
CA LEU A 46 18.67 -4.04 4.08
C LEU A 46 19.62 -3.98 5.28
N PRO A 47 20.18 -5.12 5.71
CA PRO A 47 21.30 -5.14 6.64
C PRO A 47 22.54 -4.47 6.07
N ASN A 48 23.08 -3.48 6.79
CA ASN A 48 24.33 -2.78 6.50
C ASN A 48 25.18 -2.70 7.78
N LYS A 49 26.38 -3.29 7.77
CA LYS A 49 27.34 -3.27 8.90
C LYS A 49 26.71 -3.56 10.28
N GLY A 50 25.83 -4.57 10.35
CA GLY A 50 25.16 -4.98 11.60
C GLY A 50 23.87 -4.24 11.94
N VAL A 51 23.49 -3.19 11.19
CA VAL A 51 22.25 -2.42 11.39
C VAL A 51 21.27 -2.70 10.24
N CYS A 52 19.99 -2.88 10.55
CA CYS A 52 18.94 -3.00 9.53
C CYS A 52 18.39 -1.62 9.18
N ILE A 53 18.53 -1.20 7.92
CA ILE A 53 18.06 0.10 7.43
C ILE A 53 16.89 -0.11 6.48
N GLU A 54 15.80 0.64 6.67
CA GLU A 54 14.66 0.66 5.75
C GLU A 54 14.90 1.67 4.61
N TYR A 55 14.83 1.19 3.37
CA TYR A 55 14.96 1.99 2.17
C TYR A 55 13.65 2.03 1.39
N LYS A 56 13.32 3.21 0.83
CA LYS A 56 12.23 3.38 -0.13
C LYS A 56 12.71 3.01 -1.53
N ILE A 57 11.98 2.13 -2.22
CA ILE A 57 12.41 1.57 -3.50
C ILE A 57 12.56 2.64 -4.57
N HIS A 58 11.59 3.53 -4.76
CA HIS A 58 11.71 4.63 -5.72
C HIS A 58 12.96 5.51 -5.50
N ARG A 59 13.40 5.70 -4.24
CA ARG A 59 14.62 6.46 -3.95
C ARG A 59 15.86 5.71 -4.40
N LEU A 60 15.91 4.40 -4.19
CA LEU A 60 17.00 3.56 -4.67
C LEU A 60 17.08 3.58 -6.20
N VAL A 61 15.94 3.45 -6.89
CA VAL A 61 15.87 3.50 -8.35
C VAL A 61 16.32 4.87 -8.88
N ALA A 62 15.75 5.96 -8.36
CA ALA A 62 16.10 7.30 -8.84
C ALA A 62 17.58 7.63 -8.61
N LYS A 63 18.14 7.28 -7.44
CA LYS A 63 19.57 7.47 -7.17
C LYS A 63 20.45 6.67 -8.13
N ALA A 64 20.07 5.44 -8.42
CA ALA A 64 20.87 4.57 -9.26
C ALA A 64 20.80 4.96 -10.75
N PHE A 65 19.65 5.41 -11.26
CA PHE A 65 19.41 5.52 -12.70
C PHE A 65 19.14 6.94 -13.22
N ILE A 66 18.78 7.89 -12.36
CA ILE A 66 18.35 9.23 -12.76
C ILE A 66 19.35 10.26 -12.21
N PRO A 67 20.16 10.92 -13.07
CA PRO A 67 21.02 12.01 -12.64
C PRO A 67 20.24 13.11 -11.91
N ASN A 68 20.83 13.66 -10.85
CA ASN A 68 20.23 14.75 -10.08
C ASN A 68 21.20 15.95 -9.98
N PRO A 69 21.53 16.61 -11.10
CA PRO A 69 22.49 17.72 -11.11
C PRO A 69 22.04 18.91 -10.26
N GLU A 70 20.72 19.13 -10.18
CA GLU A 70 20.11 20.22 -9.41
C GLU A 70 19.92 19.90 -7.92
N GLN A 71 20.32 18.69 -7.48
CA GLN A 71 20.21 18.22 -6.10
C GLN A 71 18.79 18.33 -5.52
N LEU A 72 17.78 18.09 -6.35
CA LEU A 72 16.39 18.19 -5.95
C LEU A 72 16.05 17.13 -4.88
N PRO A 73 15.27 17.49 -3.84
CA PRO A 73 15.12 16.65 -2.65
C PRO A 73 14.07 15.53 -2.79
N GLN A 74 13.12 15.67 -3.70
CA GLN A 74 11.96 14.79 -3.83
C GLN A 74 11.94 14.04 -5.15
N ILE A 75 11.21 12.92 -5.16
CA ILE A 75 10.94 12.14 -6.36
C ILE A 75 9.43 12.14 -6.56
N ASN A 76 9.01 12.45 -7.78
CA ASN A 76 7.62 12.39 -8.20
C ASN A 76 7.37 11.08 -8.96
N HIS A 77 6.17 10.53 -8.79
CA HIS A 77 5.65 9.42 -9.58
C HIS A 77 4.72 10.01 -10.64
N LEU A 78 5.11 9.95 -11.91
CA LEU A 78 4.40 10.61 -13.01
C LEU A 78 2.93 10.16 -13.11
N ASP A 79 2.68 8.86 -12.95
CA ASP A 79 1.35 8.25 -12.97
C ASP A 79 0.57 8.37 -11.64
N GLY A 80 1.16 8.95 -10.59
CA GLY A 80 0.55 9.05 -9.26
C GLY A 80 0.40 7.70 -8.53
N ASN A 81 1.07 6.66 -8.99
CA ASN A 81 1.11 5.34 -8.37
C ASN A 81 2.45 5.11 -7.66
N THR A 82 2.44 5.24 -6.33
CA THR A 82 3.62 5.05 -5.47
C THR A 82 4.16 3.61 -5.44
N MET A 83 3.48 2.66 -6.07
CA MET A 83 3.93 1.27 -6.25
C MET A 83 4.51 0.99 -7.65
N ASN A 84 4.40 1.95 -8.59
CA ASN A 84 5.05 1.87 -9.90
C ASN A 84 6.44 2.51 -9.82
N ASN A 85 7.43 1.72 -9.42
CA ASN A 85 8.80 2.17 -9.19
C ASN A 85 9.70 2.04 -10.43
N HIS A 86 9.13 1.87 -11.63
CA HIS A 86 9.92 1.83 -12.85
C HIS A 86 10.59 3.19 -13.10
N VAL A 87 11.86 3.18 -13.54
CA VAL A 87 12.67 4.38 -13.73
C VAL A 87 11.99 5.44 -14.60
N SER A 88 11.29 5.02 -15.66
CA SER A 88 10.58 5.93 -16.58
C SER A 88 9.36 6.61 -15.95
N ASN A 89 8.90 6.14 -14.78
CA ASN A 89 7.79 6.72 -14.04
C ASN A 89 8.27 7.67 -12.92
N LEU A 90 9.58 7.81 -12.73
CA LEU A 90 10.17 8.59 -11.66
C LEU A 90 10.90 9.80 -12.21
N GLU A 91 10.81 10.92 -11.50
CA GLU A 91 11.58 12.13 -11.78
C GLU A 91 11.99 12.82 -10.49
N TRP A 92 13.14 13.49 -10.49
CA TRP A 92 13.53 14.39 -9.41
C TRP A 92 12.74 15.69 -9.51
N CYS A 93 12.24 16.20 -8.39
CA CYS A 93 11.43 17.42 -8.34
C CYS A 93 11.62 18.16 -7.01
N ASP A 94 11.25 19.44 -7.01
CA ASP A 94 11.07 20.20 -5.77
C ASP A 94 9.66 19.98 -5.18
N ALA A 95 9.46 20.50 -3.96
CA ALA A 95 8.19 20.35 -3.26
C ALA A 95 7.03 21.06 -3.98
N TYR A 96 7.29 22.19 -4.64
CA TYR A 96 6.28 22.99 -5.33
C TYR A 96 5.76 22.27 -6.58
N THR A 97 6.67 21.78 -7.41
CA THR A 97 6.36 21.06 -8.67
C THR A 97 5.62 19.77 -8.37
N ASN A 98 6.07 19.01 -7.36
CA ASN A 98 5.38 17.79 -6.91
C ASN A 98 3.94 18.11 -6.43
N MET A 99 3.78 19.20 -5.68
CA MET A 99 2.48 19.68 -5.23
C MET A 99 1.56 20.03 -6.39
N MET A 100 2.07 20.80 -7.36
CA MET A 100 1.31 21.24 -8.52
C MET A 100 0.95 20.08 -9.44
N HIS A 101 1.84 19.09 -9.61
CA HIS A 101 1.55 17.84 -10.31
C HIS A 101 0.38 17.11 -9.64
N ALA A 102 0.41 16.94 -8.32
CA ALA A 102 -0.65 16.28 -7.57
C ALA A 102 -2.01 17.01 -7.65
N ILE A 103 -2.00 18.34 -7.76
CA ILE A 103 -3.23 19.13 -7.98
C ILE A 103 -3.74 18.94 -9.42
N ARG A 104 -2.86 19.09 -10.42
CA ARG A 104 -3.22 18.99 -11.84
C ARG A 104 -3.77 17.61 -12.21
N THR A 105 -3.21 16.57 -11.61
CA THR A 105 -3.62 15.17 -11.83
C THR A 105 -4.78 14.72 -10.93
N GLY A 106 -5.29 15.60 -10.06
CA GLY A 106 -6.39 15.27 -9.15
C GLY A 106 -6.04 14.29 -8.03
N LEU A 107 -4.75 14.01 -7.79
CA LEU A 107 -4.28 13.14 -6.70
C LEU A 107 -4.54 13.77 -5.32
N ARG A 108 -4.55 15.10 -5.24
CA ARG A 108 -4.98 15.82 -4.04
C ARG A 108 -6.49 16.05 -4.03
N ARG A 109 -7.16 15.55 -2.98
CA ARG A 109 -8.55 15.91 -2.70
C ARG A 109 -8.61 17.33 -2.14
N THR A 110 -9.11 18.27 -2.93
CA THR A 110 -9.52 19.60 -2.47
C THR A 110 -10.94 19.50 -1.90
N GLY A 111 -11.12 19.59 -0.58
CA GLY A 111 -12.47 19.63 0.00
C GLY A 111 -12.54 19.41 1.52
N VAL A 112 -13.33 20.27 2.18
CA VAL A 112 -13.73 20.21 3.60
C VAL A 112 -14.73 19.06 3.77
N GLY A 113 -14.26 17.82 3.85
CA GLY A 113 -15.18 16.67 3.98
C GLY A 113 -14.57 15.27 3.91
N SER A 114 -13.29 15.13 3.56
CA SER A 114 -12.63 13.81 3.46
C SER A 114 -12.58 13.04 4.80
N HIS A 115 -12.81 13.72 5.92
CA HIS A 115 -12.78 13.15 7.26
C HIS A 115 -14.13 12.59 7.76
N GLN A 116 -15.22 12.83 7.03
CA GLN A 116 -16.58 12.43 7.44
C GLN A 116 -17.24 11.49 6.42
N THR A 117 -16.46 10.86 5.53
CA THR A 117 -17.00 9.81 4.66
C THR A 117 -17.33 8.60 5.52
N PRO A 118 -18.59 8.16 5.56
CA PRO A 118 -18.99 7.02 6.38
C PRO A 118 -18.53 5.71 5.75
N PHE A 119 -18.39 4.67 6.58
CA PHE A 119 -17.88 3.37 6.18
C PHE A 119 -18.73 2.25 6.78
N ALA A 120 -18.81 1.13 6.08
CA ALA A 120 -19.42 -0.09 6.58
C ALA A 120 -18.44 -1.25 6.48
N VAL A 121 -18.47 -2.09 7.50
CA VAL A 121 -17.80 -3.38 7.53
C VAL A 121 -18.82 -4.42 7.12
N THR A 122 -18.53 -5.17 6.06
CA THR A 122 -19.42 -6.20 5.52
C THR A 122 -18.82 -7.59 5.73
N ASP A 123 -19.67 -8.61 5.71
CA ASP A 123 -19.23 -9.99 5.54
C ASP A 123 -18.84 -10.30 4.08
N ALA A 124 -18.40 -11.54 3.82
CA ALA A 124 -18.04 -12.00 2.49
C ALA A 124 -19.22 -12.04 1.49
N THR A 125 -20.47 -12.01 1.98
CA THR A 125 -21.68 -11.97 1.16
C THR A 125 -22.15 -10.55 0.86
N GLY A 126 -21.49 -9.53 1.43
CA GLY A 126 -21.83 -8.12 1.28
C GLY A 126 -22.84 -7.61 2.30
N LYS A 127 -23.23 -8.42 3.29
CA LYS A 127 -24.13 -7.97 4.36
C LYS A 127 -23.39 -7.03 5.31
N VAL A 128 -23.97 -5.86 5.57
CA VAL A 128 -23.42 -4.89 6.53
C VAL A 128 -23.49 -5.48 7.94
N LEU A 129 -22.34 -5.60 8.59
CA LEU A 129 -22.20 -6.06 9.97
C LEU A 129 -22.20 -4.88 10.93
N ARG A 130 -21.41 -3.85 10.61
CA ARG A 130 -21.23 -2.63 11.42
C ARG A 130 -21.00 -1.45 10.51
N ALA A 131 -21.46 -0.27 10.92
CA ALA A 131 -21.24 0.95 10.17
C ALA A 131 -20.76 2.07 11.08
N TYR A 132 -19.94 2.95 10.51
CA TYR A 132 -19.24 4.01 11.21
C TYR A 132 -19.44 5.34 10.47
N PRO A 133 -19.70 6.44 11.17
CA PRO A 133 -19.81 7.77 10.57
C PRO A 133 -18.53 8.23 9.87
N SER A 134 -17.38 7.69 10.27
CA SER A 134 -16.11 7.91 9.59
C SER A 134 -15.10 6.81 9.89
N MET A 135 -14.05 6.73 9.08
CA MET A 135 -12.90 5.88 9.36
C MET A 135 -12.19 6.24 10.68
N LYS A 136 -12.29 7.50 11.14
CA LYS A 136 -11.74 7.92 12.43
C LYS A 136 -12.47 7.23 13.58
N GLU A 137 -13.80 7.20 13.53
CA GLU A 137 -14.63 6.55 14.55
C GLU A 137 -14.42 5.03 14.55
N MET A 138 -14.37 4.41 13.36
CA MET A 138 -14.03 2.99 13.22
C MET A 138 -12.70 2.64 13.87
N VAL A 139 -11.64 3.42 13.62
CA VAL A 139 -10.30 3.18 14.18
C VAL A 139 -10.31 3.28 15.71
N ARG A 140 -11.10 4.21 16.26
CA ARG A 140 -11.24 4.37 17.71
C ARG A 140 -11.98 3.20 18.34
N GLU A 141 -13.12 2.81 17.77
CA GLU A 141 -14.00 1.76 18.32
C GLU A 141 -13.37 0.37 18.19
N GLU A 142 -12.79 0.05 17.03
CA GLU A 142 -12.11 -1.21 16.77
C GLU A 142 -10.66 -1.22 17.29
N ARG A 143 -10.20 -0.14 17.94
CA ARG A 143 -8.84 0.03 18.50
C ARG A 143 -7.73 -0.31 17.49
N LEU A 144 -7.90 0.14 16.24
CA LEU A 144 -6.97 -0.17 15.15
C LEU A 144 -5.66 0.61 15.29
N LYS A 145 -4.54 -0.09 15.12
CA LYS A 145 -3.22 0.54 15.00
C LYS A 145 -3.16 1.44 13.74
N PRO A 146 -2.38 2.54 13.75
CA PRO A 146 -2.23 3.42 12.59
C PRO A 146 -1.81 2.69 11.30
N ALA A 147 -0.97 1.66 11.41
CA ALA A 147 -0.56 0.83 10.28
C ALA A 147 -1.74 0.10 9.63
N HIS A 148 -2.66 -0.48 10.42
CA HIS A 148 -3.86 -1.13 9.92
C HIS A 148 -4.79 -0.13 9.23
N ARG A 149 -5.06 1.01 9.86
CA ARG A 149 -5.84 2.10 9.25
C ARG A 149 -5.31 2.45 7.86
N ASN A 150 -4.00 2.66 7.76
CA ASN A 150 -3.38 3.07 6.52
C ASN A 150 -3.43 1.98 5.43
N TRP A 151 -3.26 0.72 5.82
CA TRP A 151 -3.45 -0.42 4.92
C TRP A 151 -4.89 -0.52 4.40
N LEU A 152 -5.90 -0.32 5.26
CA LEU A 152 -7.30 -0.30 4.86
C LEU A 152 -7.59 0.84 3.86
N ILE A 153 -7.06 2.04 4.12
CA ILE A 153 -7.18 3.17 3.18
C ILE A 153 -6.62 2.79 1.82
N LEU A 154 -5.49 2.11 1.79
CA LEU A 154 -4.81 1.73 0.57
C LEU A 154 -5.61 0.70 -0.24
N GLN A 155 -6.12 -0.34 0.44
CA GLN A 155 -6.99 -1.35 -0.17
C GLN A 155 -8.28 -0.75 -0.72
N LEU A 156 -8.90 0.17 0.03
CA LEU A 156 -10.16 0.79 -0.35
C LEU A 156 -10.03 1.77 -1.51
N LYS A 157 -8.93 2.54 -1.55
CA LYS A 157 -8.72 3.53 -2.61
C LYS A 157 -8.13 2.93 -3.87
N HIS A 158 -7.28 1.92 -3.73
CA HIS A 158 -6.47 1.40 -4.81
C HIS A 158 -6.34 -0.14 -4.77
N PRO A 159 -7.47 -0.87 -4.82
CA PRO A 159 -7.46 -2.33 -4.72
C PRO A 159 -6.60 -2.98 -5.83
N ASP A 160 -6.65 -2.43 -7.05
CA ASP A 160 -5.88 -2.95 -8.19
C ASP A 160 -4.37 -2.81 -7.98
N ARG A 161 -3.91 -1.68 -7.40
CA ARG A 161 -2.49 -1.44 -7.12
C ARG A 161 -1.97 -2.46 -6.12
N VAL A 162 -2.74 -2.74 -5.08
CA VAL A 162 -2.37 -3.73 -4.07
C VAL A 162 -2.37 -5.14 -4.64
N LYS A 163 -3.36 -5.49 -5.48
CA LYS A 163 -3.43 -6.78 -6.18
C LYS A 163 -2.22 -6.97 -7.10
N GLN A 164 -1.86 -5.97 -7.90
CA GLN A 164 -0.70 -6.02 -8.79
C GLN A 164 0.61 -6.18 -8.01
N HIS A 165 0.76 -5.47 -6.89
CA HIS A 165 1.90 -5.66 -5.99
C HIS A 165 1.96 -7.09 -5.45
N ALA A 166 0.84 -7.63 -4.96
CA ALA A 166 0.78 -8.98 -4.40
C ALA A 166 1.17 -10.04 -5.44
N LEU A 167 0.67 -9.92 -6.68
CA LEU A 167 1.04 -10.80 -7.79
C LEU A 167 2.55 -10.73 -8.07
N ARG A 168 3.10 -9.52 -8.16
CA ARG A 168 4.54 -9.30 -8.39
C ARG A 168 5.40 -9.92 -7.29
N VAL A 169 5.04 -9.73 -6.01
CA VAL A 169 5.75 -10.36 -4.88
C VAL A 169 5.65 -11.88 -4.91
N GLN A 170 4.49 -12.44 -5.31
CA GLN A 170 4.30 -13.88 -5.40
C GLN A 170 5.19 -14.51 -6.48
N HIS A 171 5.33 -13.89 -7.64
CA HIS A 171 6.24 -14.36 -8.69
C HIS A 171 7.69 -14.45 -8.20
N HIS A 172 8.13 -13.51 -7.36
CA HIS A 172 9.51 -13.49 -6.85
C HIS A 172 9.78 -14.45 -5.69
N ARG A 173 8.73 -15.00 -5.04
CA ARG A 173 8.88 -15.98 -3.94
C ARG A 173 9.28 -17.38 -4.42
N GLY A 174 9.38 -17.62 -5.72
CA GLY A 174 9.88 -18.87 -6.33
C GLY A 174 11.17 -18.74 -7.15
N ASP A 175 11.55 -17.51 -7.53
CA ASP A 175 12.70 -17.26 -8.41
C ASP A 175 13.98 -17.05 -7.57
N ALA A 176 14.50 -18.13 -6.98
CA ALA A 176 15.93 -18.16 -6.68
C ALA A 176 16.66 -18.08 -8.02
N PHE A 177 17.38 -16.98 -8.30
CA PHE A 177 18.33 -16.92 -9.41
C PHE A 177 19.50 -17.86 -9.05
N ILE A 178 19.28 -19.17 -9.22
CA ILE A 178 20.29 -20.20 -9.11
C ILE A 178 21.17 -20.05 -10.35
N MET A 179 22.16 -19.16 -10.29
CA MET A 179 23.34 -19.28 -11.12
C MET A 179 24.25 -20.32 -10.45
N VAL A 180 23.83 -21.59 -10.47
CA VAL A 180 24.78 -22.69 -10.29
C VAL A 180 25.55 -22.75 -11.60
N GLN A 181 26.83 -22.36 -11.57
CA GLN A 181 27.76 -22.87 -12.56
C GLN A 181 27.73 -24.39 -12.41
N THR A 182 27.06 -25.04 -13.36
CA THR A 182 26.92 -26.50 -13.40
C THR A 182 28.32 -27.11 -13.48
N ARG A 183 28.82 -27.61 -12.35
CA ARG A 183 29.68 -28.79 -12.41
C ARG A 183 28.76 -29.96 -12.76
N PRO A 184 29.06 -30.73 -13.82
CA PRO A 184 28.30 -31.94 -14.09
C PRO A 184 28.51 -32.87 -12.89
N ASP A 185 27.47 -33.62 -12.55
CA ASP A 185 27.48 -34.68 -11.53
C ASP A 185 27.21 -34.22 -10.10
N LEU A 186 25.93 -33.94 -9.81
CA LEU A 186 25.16 -34.51 -8.69
C LEU A 186 23.81 -33.78 -8.58
N ILE A 187 22.74 -34.45 -9.00
CA ILE A 187 21.36 -34.01 -8.75
C ILE A 187 21.04 -34.33 -7.30
N THR A 188 20.92 -33.30 -6.46
CA THR A 188 20.30 -33.44 -5.14
C THR A 188 19.23 -32.38 -4.98
N VAL A 189 17.98 -32.77 -5.24
CA VAL A 189 16.79 -31.97 -4.90
C VAL A 189 16.64 -32.01 -3.38
N LEU A 190 16.98 -30.91 -2.71
CA LEU A 190 16.72 -30.71 -1.29
C LEU A 190 15.56 -29.72 -1.13
N ASN A 191 14.35 -30.28 -1.08
CA ASN A 191 13.22 -29.61 -0.45
C ASN A 191 13.58 -29.36 1.02
N ARG A 192 13.67 -28.09 1.45
CA ARG A 192 13.75 -27.74 2.87
C ARG A 192 12.60 -26.84 3.31
N PRO A 193 12.11 -27.03 4.55
CA PRO A 193 10.82 -26.55 4.99
C PRO A 193 10.82 -25.06 5.33
N THR A 194 9.70 -24.43 5.03
CA THR A 194 9.35 -23.05 5.32
C THR A 194 9.38 -22.81 6.84
N ILE A 195 10.33 -22.01 7.31
CA ILE A 195 10.30 -21.46 8.67
C ILE A 195 9.40 -20.21 8.65
N PRO A 196 8.36 -20.11 9.50
CA PRO A 196 7.48 -18.96 9.53
C PRO A 196 8.18 -17.82 10.29
N ASN A 197 8.87 -16.94 9.56
CA ASN A 197 9.32 -15.68 10.13
C ASN A 197 8.14 -14.73 10.26
N GLN A 198 7.84 -14.36 11.52
CA GLN A 198 6.74 -13.52 11.97
C GLN A 198 6.53 -12.32 11.04
N THR A 199 5.45 -12.44 10.28
CA THR A 199 5.09 -11.60 9.16
C THR A 199 4.45 -10.32 9.67
N THR A 200 5.01 -9.16 9.30
CA THR A 200 4.26 -7.89 9.26
C THR A 200 3.50 -7.75 7.94
N THR A 201 3.00 -8.87 7.39
CA THR A 201 1.72 -8.81 6.67
C THR A 201 0.67 -8.78 7.79
N PRO A 202 -0.22 -7.78 7.87
CA PRO A 202 -1.39 -7.95 8.71
C PRO A 202 -2.08 -9.25 8.27
N PRO A 203 -2.63 -10.03 9.21
CA PRO A 203 -3.19 -11.34 8.90
C PRO A 203 -4.19 -11.17 7.75
N MET A 204 -4.07 -12.02 6.72
CA MET A 204 -5.12 -12.20 5.72
C MET A 204 -6.43 -12.71 6.34
N ASP A 205 -6.42 -12.98 7.66
CA ASP A 205 -7.58 -13.27 8.50
C ASP A 205 -8.04 -12.03 9.28
N ALA A 206 -8.24 -10.90 8.60
CA ALA A 206 -9.28 -9.99 9.06
C ALA A 206 -10.60 -10.60 8.58
N PRO A 207 -11.51 -11.08 9.44
CA PRO A 207 -12.73 -11.75 9.01
C PRO A 207 -13.68 -10.86 8.18
N PHE A 208 -13.31 -9.60 7.95
CA PHE A 208 -14.15 -8.59 7.34
C PHE A 208 -13.35 -7.73 6.36
N SER A 209 -13.80 -7.69 5.11
CA SER A 209 -13.31 -6.73 4.12
C SER A 209 -14.15 -5.46 4.26
N PRO A 210 -13.58 -4.32 4.70
CA PRO A 210 -14.34 -3.08 4.68
C PRO A 210 -14.62 -2.73 3.22
N VAL A 211 -15.87 -2.38 2.94
CA VAL A 211 -16.29 -1.89 1.62
C VAL A 211 -16.58 -0.41 1.76
N LEU A 212 -15.97 0.41 0.91
CA LEU A 212 -16.32 1.82 0.81
C LEU A 212 -17.65 1.91 0.07
N HIS A 213 -18.76 1.94 0.80
CA HIS A 213 -20.02 2.45 0.24
C HIS A 213 -19.97 3.97 0.26
N SER A 214 -19.90 4.62 -0.90
CA SER A 214 -20.07 6.07 -1.02
C SER A 214 -21.53 6.45 -0.78
N VAL A 215 -21.94 6.44 0.48
CA VAL A 215 -23.29 6.79 0.89
C VAL A 215 -23.45 8.30 0.82
N THR A 216 -24.08 8.78 -0.27
CA THR A 216 -24.33 10.20 -0.52
C THR A 216 -25.32 10.76 0.49
N LYS A 217 -25.40 12.09 0.64
CA LYS A 217 -26.46 12.73 1.48
C LYS A 217 -27.87 12.30 1.10
N GLN A 218 -28.10 11.88 -0.15
CA GLN A 218 -29.38 11.38 -0.63
C GLN A 218 -29.67 9.97 -0.14
N TYR A 219 -28.65 9.09 -0.10
CA TYR A 219 -28.75 7.76 0.50
C TYR A 219 -29.15 7.83 1.98
N TYR A 220 -28.55 8.76 2.74
CA TYR A 220 -28.91 8.97 4.16
C TYR A 220 -30.36 9.39 4.41
N ARG A 221 -31.03 9.97 3.40
CA ARG A 221 -32.46 10.34 3.50
C ARG A 221 -33.40 9.17 3.21
N GLN A 222 -32.87 8.08 2.67
CA GLN A 222 -33.62 6.88 2.29
C GLN A 222 -33.47 5.74 3.31
N LEU A 223 -32.55 5.90 4.28
CA LEU A 223 -32.35 4.92 5.35
C LEU A 223 -33.58 4.81 6.25
N SER A 224 -33.92 3.58 6.63
CA SER A 224 -34.88 3.32 7.71
C SER A 224 -34.37 3.88 9.04
N LYS A 225 -35.25 4.01 10.04
CA LYS A 225 -34.87 4.50 11.38
C LYS A 225 -33.82 3.58 12.02
N GLU A 226 -34.00 2.28 11.87
CA GLU A 226 -33.11 1.22 12.36
C GLU A 226 -31.76 1.28 11.65
N GLU A 227 -31.76 1.48 10.32
CA GLU A 227 -30.54 1.65 9.54
C GLU A 227 -29.81 2.94 9.93
N ALA A 228 -30.49 4.07 10.03
CA ALA A 228 -29.90 5.34 10.44
C ALA A 228 -29.26 5.29 11.83
N ILE A 229 -29.89 4.58 12.77
CA ILE A 229 -29.34 4.29 14.11
C ILE A 229 -28.10 3.39 13.98
N ALA A 230 -28.14 2.34 13.16
CA ALA A 230 -27.00 1.45 12.91
C ALA A 230 -25.81 2.16 12.22
N PHE A 231 -26.07 3.17 11.38
CA PHE A 231 -25.06 4.01 10.74
C PHE A 231 -24.53 5.14 11.66
N GLY A 232 -25.04 5.27 12.89
CA GLY A 232 -24.65 6.31 13.84
C GLY A 232 -25.02 7.73 13.37
N VAL A 233 -25.96 7.86 12.43
CA VAL A 233 -26.37 9.13 11.85
C VAL A 233 -27.63 9.61 12.55
N ILE A 234 -27.47 10.36 13.64
CA ILE A 234 -28.56 11.17 14.19
C ILE A 234 -28.67 12.44 13.32
N SER A 235 -29.25 12.31 12.14
CA SER A 235 -29.54 13.46 11.30
C SER A 235 -30.76 14.21 11.86
N PRO A 236 -30.70 15.54 12.06
CA PRO A 236 -31.87 16.35 12.39
C PRO A 236 -33.00 16.22 11.36
N ALA A 237 -32.71 15.70 10.15
CA ALA A 237 -33.70 15.43 9.11
C ALA A 237 -34.59 14.22 9.43
N VAL A 238 -34.05 13.16 10.05
CA VAL A 238 -34.85 11.97 10.46
C VAL A 238 -35.80 12.35 11.59
N CYS A 239 -35.32 13.19 12.53
CA CYS A 239 -36.11 13.71 13.64
C CYS A 239 -37.21 14.70 13.18
N LYS A 240 -37.07 15.33 12.01
CA LYS A 240 -38.10 16.21 11.41
C LYS A 240 -39.22 15.44 10.71
N GLN A 241 -38.98 14.22 10.24
CA GLN A 241 -40.01 13.38 9.61
C GLN A 241 -41.07 12.96 10.63
N GLU A 242 -40.67 12.63 11.86
CA GLU A 242 -41.59 12.21 12.94
C GLU A 242 -42.48 13.35 13.46
N ARG A 243 -42.04 14.61 13.37
CA ARG A 243 -42.87 15.77 13.74
C ARG A 243 -43.96 16.13 12.73
N ARG A 244 -44.03 15.47 11.57
CA ARG A 244 -45.08 15.67 10.56
C ARG A 244 -46.08 14.52 10.45
N ILE A 245 -45.84 13.40 11.14
CA ILE A 245 -46.66 12.17 11.01
C ILE A 245 -47.45 11.88 12.30
N LEU A 246 -47.24 12.64 13.37
CA LEU A 246 -48.14 12.62 14.52
C LEU A 246 -49.23 13.70 14.32
N PRO A 247 -50.52 13.31 14.29
CA PRO A 247 -51.63 14.26 14.18
C PRO A 247 -51.75 15.17 15.42
#